data_AF-A0A261KRK4-F1
#
_entry.id   AF-A0A261KRK4-F1
#
_cell.length_a   1.000
_cell.length_b   1.000
_cell.length_c   1.000
_cell.angle_alpha   90.00
_cell.angle_beta   90.00
_cell.angle_gamma   90.00
#
_symmetry.space_group_name_H-M   'P 1'
#
loop_
_entity.id
_entity.type
_entity.pdbx_description
1 polymer ?
#
loop_
_entity_poly.entity_id
_entity_poly.type
_entity_poly.pdbx_seq_one_letter_code
_entity_poly.pdbx_strand_id
1 'polypeptide(L)'
;EENLAEVEAAIAHHIYTIQQESVTETEIKRIRTLVANRFIFANETPSDRANLYGYYQSIVGDIAPALNYPQNIQAFDSSDIQQAALKYLSVDAYGVVVFRPKSVSLMDNG
;
A
#
# COMPACT_ATOMS: atom_id res chain seq x y z
N GLU A 1 -2.02 8.78 -25.22
CA GLU A 1 -1.02 9.60 -24.48
C GLU A 1 -1.67 10.69 -23.64
N GLU A 2 -2.88 11.10 -24.01
CA GLU A 2 -3.54 12.33 -23.56
C GLU A 2 -3.67 12.49 -22.04
N ASN A 3 -3.70 11.39 -21.26
CA ASN A 3 -4.02 11.46 -19.83
C ASN A 3 -2.86 11.12 -18.89
N LEU A 4 -1.64 10.83 -19.39
CA LEU A 4 -0.54 10.41 -18.50
C LEU A 4 -0.16 11.51 -17.50
N ALA A 5 0.02 12.74 -17.99
CA ALA A 5 0.34 13.88 -17.14
C ALA A 5 -0.81 14.22 -16.19
N GLU A 6 -2.07 14.06 -16.62
CA GLU A 6 -3.24 14.28 -15.79
C GLU A 6 -3.32 13.27 -14.65
N VAL A 7 -3.09 11.98 -14.94
CA VAL A 7 -3.07 10.91 -13.93
C VAL A 7 -1.94 11.11 -12.93
N GLU A 8 -0.74 11.47 -13.40
CA GLU A 8 0.40 11.76 -12.54
C GLU A 8 0.11 12.93 -11.59
N ALA A 9 -0.43 14.04 -12.14
CA ALA A 9 -0.83 15.19 -11.35
C ALA A 9 -1.93 14.85 -10.34
N ALA A 10 -2.91 14.04 -10.71
CA ALA A 10 -3.98 13.62 -9.81
C ALA A 10 -3.46 12.77 -8.64
N ILE A 11 -2.53 11.83 -8.89
CA ILE A 11 -1.90 11.04 -7.83
C ILE A 11 -1.11 11.93 -6.88
N ALA A 12 -0.27 12.82 -7.41
CA ALA A 12 0.50 13.76 -6.61
C ALA A 12 -0.40 14.67 -5.76
N HIS A 13 -1.49 15.17 -6.35
CA HIS A 13 -2.49 15.98 -5.65
C HIS A 13 -3.14 15.21 -4.49
N HIS A 14 -3.56 13.96 -4.69
CA HIS A 14 -4.15 13.16 -3.62
C HIS A 14 -3.18 12.89 -2.46
N ILE A 15 -1.91 12.60 -2.77
CA ILE A 15 -0.87 12.44 -1.74
C ILE A 15 -0.70 13.75 -0.96
N TYR A 16 -0.64 14.89 -1.66
CA TYR A 16 -0.55 16.20 -1.04
C TYR A 16 -1.76 16.49 -0.13
N THR A 17 -2.98 16.18 -0.58
CA THR A 17 -4.19 16.33 0.25
C THR A 17 -4.09 15.51 1.53
N ILE A 18 -3.65 14.25 1.46
CA ILE A 18 -3.46 13.42 2.67
C ILE A 18 -2.41 14.04 3.59
N GLN A 19 -1.34 14.60 3.05
CA GLN A 19 -0.29 15.26 3.84
C GLN A 19 -0.79 16.53 4.55
N GLN A 20 -1.69 17.30 3.94
CA GLN A 20 -2.20 18.55 4.51
C GLN A 20 -3.44 18.37 5.40
N GLU A 21 -4.40 17.57 4.92
CA GLU A 21 -5.76 17.46 5.49
C GLU A 21 -6.01 16.14 6.22
N SER A 22 -5.08 15.18 6.11
CA SER A 22 -5.25 13.80 6.60
C SER A 22 -6.39 13.04 5.90
N VAL A 23 -6.65 11.81 6.36
CA VAL A 23 -7.76 10.96 5.93
C VAL A 23 -8.94 11.11 6.88
N THR A 24 -10.15 10.86 6.38
CA THR A 24 -11.35 10.89 7.21
C THR A 24 -11.42 9.66 8.14
N GLU A 25 -12.16 9.81 9.25
CA GLU A 25 -12.42 8.70 10.18
C GLU A 25 -13.10 7.49 9.51
N THR A 26 -13.99 7.75 8.54
CA THR A 26 -14.66 6.70 7.78
C THR A 26 -13.67 5.93 6.90
N GLU A 27 -12.76 6.64 6.22
CA GLU A 27 -11.75 6.02 5.37
C GLU A 27 -10.78 5.16 6.18
N ILE A 28 -10.23 5.69 7.28
CA ILE A 28 -9.29 4.92 8.09
C ILE A 28 -9.97 3.74 8.78
N LYS A 29 -11.21 3.86 9.27
CA LYS A 29 -11.96 2.71 9.80
C LYS A 29 -12.13 1.61 8.76
N ARG A 30 -12.47 1.99 7.52
CA ARG A 30 -12.62 1.05 6.40
C ARG A 30 -11.30 0.35 6.09
N ILE A 31 -10.20 1.10 6.00
CA ILE A 31 -8.89 0.55 5.64
C ILE A 31 -8.30 -0.32 6.75
N ARG A 32 -8.39 0.07 8.03
CA ARG A 32 -7.97 -0.78 9.16
C ARG A 32 -8.64 -2.15 9.12
N THR A 33 -9.96 -2.16 8.90
CA THR A 33 -10.74 -3.39 8.75
C THR A 33 -10.24 -4.23 7.57
N LEU A 34 -10.08 -3.62 6.40
CA LEU A 34 -9.64 -4.31 5.19
C LEU A 34 -8.23 -4.93 5.35
N VAL A 35 -7.28 -4.17 5.89
CA VAL A 35 -5.89 -4.60 6.06
C VAL A 35 -5.77 -5.70 7.11
N ALA A 36 -6.44 -5.56 8.25
CA ALA A 36 -6.47 -6.59 9.28
C ALA A 36 -7.06 -7.91 8.75
N ASN A 37 -8.18 -7.84 8.02
CA ASN A 37 -8.81 -9.03 7.45
C ASN A 37 -7.91 -9.71 6.40
N ARG A 38 -7.27 -8.94 5.51
CA ARG A 38 -6.33 -9.49 4.53
C ARG A 38 -5.18 -10.24 5.19
N PHE A 39 -4.64 -9.72 6.28
CA PHE A 39 -3.59 -10.41 7.03
C PHE A 39 -4.07 -11.73 7.59
N ILE A 40 -5.27 -11.79 8.17
CA ILE A 40 -5.84 -13.02 8.72
C ILE A 40 -6.01 -14.08 7.61
N PHE A 41 -6.64 -13.72 6.49
CA PHE A 41 -6.85 -14.65 5.38
C PHE A 41 -5.53 -15.13 4.76
N ALA A 42 -4.54 -14.25 4.63
CA ALA A 42 -3.22 -14.62 4.11
C ALA A 42 -2.43 -15.56 5.03
N ASN A 43 -2.89 -15.79 6.27
CA ASN A 43 -2.21 -16.60 7.28
C ASN A 43 -3.13 -17.68 7.91
N GLU A 44 -4.19 -18.10 7.22
CA GLU A 44 -5.19 -19.00 7.81
C GLU A 44 -4.89 -20.48 7.61
N THR A 45 -4.15 -20.85 6.55
CA THR A 45 -3.83 -22.25 6.29
C THR A 45 -2.68 -22.73 7.19
N PRO A 46 -2.57 -24.04 7.45
CA PRO A 46 -1.44 -24.58 8.20
C PRO A 46 -0.08 -24.20 7.60
N SER A 47 0.04 -24.22 6.28
CA SER A 47 1.27 -23.86 5.57
C SER A 47 1.59 -22.37 5.72
N ASP A 48 0.59 -21.48 5.60
CA ASP A 48 0.81 -20.05 5.76
C ASP A 48 1.23 -19.71 7.19
N ARG A 49 0.60 -20.34 8.20
CA ARG A 49 1.01 -20.20 9.59
C ARG A 49 2.44 -20.68 9.82
N ALA A 50 2.82 -21.84 9.27
CA ALA A 50 4.19 -22.34 9.40
C ALA A 50 5.21 -21.37 8.79
N ASN A 51 4.90 -20.80 7.62
CA ASN A 51 5.73 -19.78 6.98
C ASN A 51 5.83 -18.50 7.84
N LEU A 52 4.71 -18.03 8.40
CA LEU A 52 4.67 -16.88 9.29
C LEU A 52 5.58 -17.09 10.52
N TYR A 53 5.42 -18.21 11.23
CA TYR A 53 6.26 -18.54 12.37
C TYR A 53 7.74 -18.65 12.00
N GLY A 54 8.03 -19.36 10.90
CA GLY A 54 9.39 -19.55 10.42
C GLY A 54 10.08 -18.22 10.12
N TYR A 55 9.44 -17.34 9.34
CA TYR A 55 10.00 -16.04 8.97
C TYR A 55 10.24 -15.16 10.20
N TYR A 56 9.21 -14.97 11.05
CA TYR A 56 9.33 -14.06 12.18
C TYR A 56 10.33 -14.56 13.24
N GLN A 57 10.35 -15.87 13.53
CA GLN A 57 11.31 -16.40 14.51
C GLN A 57 12.75 -16.41 13.99
N SER A 58 12.96 -16.70 12.70
CA SER A 58 14.32 -16.87 12.15
C SER A 58 14.93 -15.58 11.59
N ILE A 59 14.13 -14.67 11.04
CA ILE A 59 14.59 -13.44 10.40
C ILE A 59 14.40 -12.23 11.31
N VAL A 60 13.22 -12.09 11.90
CA VAL A 60 12.88 -10.95 12.77
C VAL A 60 13.37 -11.17 14.19
N GLY A 61 13.42 -12.43 14.65
CA GLY A 61 13.81 -12.83 16.00
C GLY A 61 12.70 -12.69 17.04
N ASP A 62 11.50 -12.26 16.62
CA ASP A 62 10.34 -12.08 17.49
C ASP A 62 9.05 -12.32 16.70
N ILE A 63 8.16 -13.15 17.27
CA ILE A 63 6.86 -13.49 16.71
C ILE A 63 5.75 -12.53 17.13
N ALA A 64 5.94 -11.74 18.18
CA ALA A 64 4.91 -10.84 18.72
C ALA A 64 4.33 -9.86 17.68
N PRO A 65 5.11 -9.28 16.75
CA PRO A 65 4.54 -8.39 15.73
C PRO A 65 3.56 -9.10 14.78
N ALA A 66 3.79 -10.39 14.49
CA ALA A 66 2.91 -11.18 13.65
C ALA A 66 1.58 -11.52 14.36
N LEU A 67 1.66 -11.90 15.64
CA LEU A 67 0.49 -12.28 16.43
C LEU A 67 -0.42 -11.10 16.76
N ASN A 68 0.17 -9.91 16.93
CA ASN A 68 -0.54 -8.68 17.26
C ASN A 68 -0.83 -7.81 16.04
N TYR A 69 -0.57 -8.29 14.82
CA TYR A 69 -0.69 -7.48 13.60
C TYR A 69 -2.09 -6.86 13.46
N PRO A 70 -3.22 -7.59 13.60
CA PRO A 70 -4.54 -6.98 13.52
C PRO A 70 -4.76 -5.88 14.54
N GLN A 71 -4.33 -6.08 15.79
CA GLN A 71 -4.47 -5.10 16.88
C GLN A 71 -3.64 -3.85 16.59
N ASN A 72 -2.40 -4.03 16.14
CA ASN A 72 -1.51 -2.92 15.77
C ASN A 72 -2.09 -2.12 14.61
N ILE A 73 -2.65 -2.78 13.59
CA ILE A 73 -3.33 -2.10 12.48
C ILE A 73 -4.56 -1.32 12.97
N GLN A 74 -5.33 -1.88 13.91
CA GLN A 74 -6.52 -1.21 14.45
C GLN A 74 -6.19 0.01 15.32
N ALA A 75 -5.00 0.03 15.93
CA ALA A 75 -4.55 1.11 16.80
C ALA A 75 -4.18 2.40 16.07
N PHE A 76 -3.88 2.34 14.77
CA PHE A 76 -3.56 3.55 14.00
C PHE A 76 -4.74 4.51 13.91
N ASP A 77 -4.43 5.80 14.02
CA ASP A 77 -5.36 6.90 13.79
C ASP A 77 -5.02 7.72 12.54
N SER A 78 -5.86 8.68 12.20
CA SER A 78 -5.69 9.53 11.01
C SER A 78 -4.39 10.34 11.07
N SER A 79 -3.94 10.73 12.26
CA SER A 79 -2.69 11.47 12.44
C SER A 79 -1.46 10.61 12.13
N ASP A 80 -1.48 9.33 12.50
CA ASP A 80 -0.41 8.38 12.15
C ASP A 80 -0.27 8.24 10.63
N ILE A 81 -1.40 8.18 9.92
CA ILE A 81 -1.43 8.09 8.45
C ILE A 81 -0.86 9.36 7.82
N GLN A 82 -1.24 10.53 8.31
CA GLN A 82 -0.72 11.81 7.84
C GLN A 82 0.79 11.92 8.06
N GLN A 83 1.28 11.55 9.26
CA GLN A 83 2.71 11.56 9.56
C GLN A 83 3.50 10.59 8.67
N ALA A 84 2.95 9.39 8.41
CA ALA A 84 3.56 8.45 7.49
C ALA A 84 3.60 8.99 6.05
N ALA A 85 2.52 9.64 5.59
CA ALA A 85 2.47 10.27 4.27
C ALA A 85 3.50 11.40 4.14
N LEU A 86 3.64 12.25 5.16
CA LEU A 86 4.65 13.31 5.20
C LEU A 86 6.09 12.74 5.19
N LYS A 87 6.30 11.61 5.88
CA LYS A 87 7.64 11.02 6.02
C LYS A 87 8.09 10.25 4.78
N TYR A 88 7.19 9.53 4.12
CA TYR A 88 7.56 8.54 3.10
C TYR A 88 7.08 8.84 1.68
N LEU A 89 6.06 9.70 1.50
CA LEU A 89 5.44 9.92 0.18
C LEU A 89 5.76 11.33 -0.36
N SER A 90 7.03 11.59 -0.69
CA SER A 90 7.40 12.88 -1.26
C SER A 90 6.71 13.12 -2.60
N VAL A 91 6.03 14.28 -2.73
CA VAL A 91 5.43 14.73 -3.99
C VAL A 91 6.44 15.38 -4.94
N ASP A 92 7.67 15.60 -4.49
CA ASP A 92 8.75 16.22 -5.29
C ASP A 92 9.86 15.22 -5.64
N ALA A 93 9.89 14.05 -4.97
CA ALA A 93 10.90 13.03 -5.17
C ALA A 93 10.26 11.64 -5.33
N TYR A 94 9.82 11.33 -6.56
CA TYR A 94 9.25 10.05 -6.95
C TYR A 94 9.74 9.58 -8.33
N GLY A 95 9.62 8.28 -8.59
CA GLY A 95 9.94 7.67 -9.89
C GLY A 95 8.67 7.27 -10.63
N VAL A 96 8.62 7.51 -11.93
CA VAL A 96 7.48 7.15 -12.80
C VAL A 96 7.87 6.03 -13.75
N VAL A 97 7.09 4.95 -13.76
CA VAL A 97 7.23 3.84 -14.70
C VAL A 97 5.93 3.66 -15.45
N VAL A 98 5.96 3.80 -16.77
CA VAL A 98 4.79 3.63 -17.65
C VAL A 98 4.91 2.34 -18.43
N PHE A 99 4.03 1.39 -18.13
CA PHE A 99 3.89 0.17 -18.94
C PHE A 99 3.05 0.46 -20.18
N ARG A 100 3.59 0.15 -21.36
CA ARG A 100 2.89 0.33 -22.64
C ARG A 100 2.70 -1.01 -23.33
N PRO A 101 1.52 -1.30 -23.89
CA PRO A 101 1.37 -2.41 -24.80
C PRO A 101 2.27 -2.17 -26.03
N LYS A 102 2.84 -3.24 -26.57
CA LYS A 102 3.67 -3.18 -27.78
C LYS A 102 2.77 -2.72 -28.94
N SER A 103 3.14 -1.65 -29.64
CA SER A 103 2.43 -1.22 -30.84
C SER A 103 2.56 -2.30 -31.91
N VAL A 104 1.44 -2.93 -32.28
CA VAL A 104 1.39 -3.82 -33.45
C VAL A 104 1.40 -2.94 -34.69
N SER A 105 2.52 -2.92 -35.42
CA SER A 105 2.60 -2.30 -36.74
C SER A 105 1.78 -3.13 -37.73
N LEU A 106 0.63 -2.63 -38.16
CA LEU A 106 -0.14 -3.15 -39.29
C LEU A 106 0.50 -2.66 -40.60
N MET A 107 1.77 -2.98 -40.85
CA MET A 107 2.42 -2.81 -42.15
C MET A 107 3.52 -3.87 -42.31
N ASP A 108 3.10 -5.12 -42.48
CA ASP A 108 3.89 -6.10 -43.23
C ASP A 108 2.92 -7.06 -43.93
N ASN A 109 2.44 -6.62 -45.09
CA ASN A 109 1.82 -7.46 -46.12
C ASN A 109 2.11 -6.74 -47.45
N GLY A 110 3.37 -6.85 -47.88
CA GLY A 110 3.77 -6.67 -49.27
C GLY A 110 3.60 -7.95 -50.05
#